data_AF-A0A523ZUD6-F1
#
_entry.id   AF-A0A523ZUD6-F1
#
_cell.length_a   1.000
_cell.length_b   1.000
_cell.length_c   1.000
_cell.angle_alpha   90.00
_cell.angle_beta   90.00
_cell.angle_gamma   90.00
#
_symmetry.space_group_name_H-M   'P 1'
#
loop_
_entity.id
_entity.type
_entity.pdbx_description
1 polymer ?
#
loop_
_entity_poly.entity_id
_entity_poly.type
_entity_poly.pdbx_seq_one_letter_code
_entity_poly.pdbx_strand_id
1 'polypeptide(L)'
;MYSEKVMEHFQNPRNVGVIKDADGVGQVGNPVCGDVMSFSIKVKDNRIKDVKFQTFGCGAAIAVSSIVSEMAMGKTLEEAMKITNESVAEELGGLPKNKLHCSNLGADALHAAIKDYQEKQKGAHKEKDEEVPAEKPAESEACRCPYCEGPLGELKDFCSACNLELEDCPECGKAKKKGAKDCPHCGATKPRI
;
A
#
# COMPACT_ATOMS: atom_id res chain seq x y z
N MET A 1 -29.57 -12.28 -11.79
CA MET A 1 -30.24 -12.72 -10.55
C MET A 1 -29.14 -13.08 -9.55
N TYR A 2 -29.31 -12.80 -8.26
CA TYR A 2 -28.35 -13.23 -7.23
C TYR A 2 -28.62 -14.68 -6.85
N SER A 3 -27.58 -15.40 -6.45
CA SER A 3 -27.72 -16.75 -5.90
C SER A 3 -28.39 -16.72 -4.52
N GLU A 4 -28.93 -17.86 -4.10
CA GLU A 4 -29.50 -18.02 -2.76
C GLU A 4 -28.44 -17.73 -1.68
N LYS A 5 -27.20 -18.19 -1.89
CA LYS A 5 -26.06 -17.89 -1.00
C LYS A 5 -25.83 -16.38 -0.85
N VAL A 6 -25.78 -15.62 -1.95
CA VAL A 6 -25.60 -14.16 -1.86
C VAL A 6 -26.70 -13.53 -1.02
N MET A 7 -27.96 -13.96 -1.21
CA MET A 7 -29.09 -13.44 -0.44
C MET A 7 -28.98 -13.83 1.04
N GLU A 8 -28.53 -15.04 1.35
CA GLU A 8 -28.34 -15.52 2.71
C GLU A 8 -27.27 -14.70 3.44
N HIS A 9 -26.09 -14.49 2.85
CA HIS A 9 -25.02 -13.69 3.45
C HIS A 9 -25.35 -12.20 3.50
N PHE A 10 -26.24 -11.72 2.63
CA PHE A 10 -26.76 -10.36 2.73
C PHE A 10 -27.74 -10.20 3.90
N GLN A 11 -28.66 -11.17 4.09
CA GLN A 11 -29.69 -11.10 5.14
C GLN A 11 -29.13 -11.44 6.53
N ASN A 12 -28.20 -12.39 6.59
CA ASN A 12 -27.58 -12.89 7.82
C ASN A 12 -26.05 -12.85 7.70
N PRO A 13 -25.43 -11.66 7.61
CA PRO A 13 -23.99 -11.56 7.47
C PRO A 13 -23.28 -12.11 8.71
N ARG A 14 -22.22 -12.90 8.49
CA ARG A 14 -21.40 -13.50 9.54
C ARG A 14 -20.28 -12.55 9.91
N ASN A 15 -19.73 -12.64 11.10
CA ASN A 15 -18.50 -11.90 11.47
C ASN A 15 -18.55 -10.37 11.31
N VAL A 16 -19.73 -9.75 11.37
CA VAL A 16 -19.83 -8.29 11.37
C VAL A 16 -19.27 -7.71 12.67
N GLY A 17 -18.46 -6.67 12.57
CA GLY A 17 -17.96 -5.90 13.72
C GLY A 17 -16.50 -5.47 13.60
N VAL A 18 -15.92 -5.10 14.73
CA VAL A 18 -14.52 -4.68 14.85
C VAL A 18 -13.88 -5.43 16.01
N ILE A 19 -12.62 -5.81 15.83
CA ILE A 19 -11.79 -6.33 16.92
C ILE A 19 -11.00 -5.15 17.48
N LYS A 20 -11.23 -4.79 18.75
CA LYS A 20 -10.57 -3.63 19.39
C LYS A 20 -9.03 -3.78 19.43
N ASP A 21 -8.56 -4.97 19.75
CA ASP A 21 -7.14 -5.32 19.80
C ASP A 21 -6.78 -6.24 18.63
N ALA A 22 -7.07 -5.79 17.41
CA ALA A 22 -6.75 -6.56 16.21
C ALA A 22 -5.23 -6.61 15.99
N ASP A 23 -4.72 -7.79 15.62
CA ASP A 23 -3.31 -7.94 15.27
C ASP A 23 -3.02 -7.36 13.89
N GLY A 24 -4.02 -7.38 13.00
CA GLY A 24 -3.96 -6.78 11.66
C GLY A 24 -5.28 -6.10 11.28
N VAL A 25 -5.20 -4.96 10.60
CA VAL A 25 -6.34 -4.22 10.07
C VAL A 25 -6.07 -3.80 8.63
N GLY A 26 -7.00 -4.11 7.74
CA GLY A 26 -6.96 -3.73 6.34
C GLY A 26 -8.20 -2.90 6.00
N GLN A 27 -8.02 -1.82 5.24
CA GLN A 27 -9.11 -1.05 4.69
C GLN A 27 -8.84 -0.75 3.22
N VAL A 28 -9.85 -0.97 2.39
CA VAL A 28 -9.81 -0.71 0.95
C VAL A 28 -11.13 -0.07 0.53
N GLY A 29 -11.07 0.79 -0.47
CA GLY A 29 -12.25 1.45 -1.01
C GLY A 29 -12.14 1.61 -2.52
N ASN A 30 -13.28 1.63 -3.19
CA ASN A 30 -13.36 1.88 -4.62
C ASN A 30 -14.12 3.20 -4.88
N PRO A 31 -13.44 4.27 -5.33
CA PRO A 31 -14.08 5.58 -5.54
C PRO A 31 -15.11 5.59 -6.67
N VAL A 32 -15.11 4.58 -7.56
CA VAL A 32 -16.04 4.50 -8.69
C VAL A 32 -17.45 4.07 -8.23
N CYS A 33 -17.53 3.09 -7.32
CA CYS A 33 -18.81 2.61 -6.79
C CYS A 33 -19.12 3.14 -5.37
N GLY A 34 -18.14 3.71 -4.67
CA GLY A 34 -18.28 4.22 -3.31
C GLY A 34 -18.24 3.13 -2.24
N ASP A 35 -17.91 1.89 -2.59
CA ASP A 35 -17.78 0.80 -1.63
C ASP A 35 -16.50 0.96 -0.80
N VAL A 36 -16.59 0.75 0.52
CA VAL A 36 -15.47 0.75 1.46
C VAL A 36 -15.58 -0.50 2.33
N MET A 37 -14.51 -1.28 2.41
CA MET A 37 -14.42 -2.49 3.21
C MET A 37 -13.26 -2.40 4.17
N SER A 38 -13.48 -2.87 5.40
CA SER A 38 -12.44 -3.03 6.40
C SER A 38 -12.53 -4.39 7.07
N PHE A 39 -11.38 -5.03 7.23
CA PHE A 39 -11.22 -6.29 7.95
C PHE A 39 -10.29 -6.10 9.14
N SER A 40 -10.65 -6.70 10.26
CA SER A 40 -9.83 -6.80 11.46
C SER A 40 -9.59 -8.28 11.75
N ILE A 41 -8.34 -8.67 11.95
CA ILE A 41 -7.96 -10.07 12.20
C ILE A 41 -7.23 -10.20 13.54
N LYS A 42 -7.45 -11.35 14.21
CA LYS A 42 -6.56 -11.88 15.24
C LYS A 42 -5.81 -13.08 14.73
N VAL A 43 -4.51 -13.12 14.96
CA VAL A 43 -3.64 -14.19 14.53
C VAL A 43 -3.08 -14.90 15.76
N LYS A 44 -3.14 -16.24 15.75
CA LYS A 44 -2.50 -17.08 16.76
C LYS A 44 -1.87 -18.27 16.07
N ASP A 45 -0.61 -18.56 16.39
CA ASP A 45 0.10 -19.73 15.86
C ASP A 45 0.09 -19.77 14.31
N ASN A 46 0.30 -18.62 13.67
CA ASN A 46 0.26 -18.41 12.22
C ASN A 46 -1.12 -18.67 11.56
N ARG A 47 -2.21 -18.69 12.34
CA ARG A 47 -3.58 -18.90 11.87
C ARG A 47 -4.50 -17.75 12.27
N ILE A 48 -5.48 -17.46 11.42
CA ILE A 48 -6.52 -16.47 11.70
C ILE A 48 -7.48 -17.06 12.74
N LYS A 49 -7.34 -16.63 13.99
CA LYS A 49 -8.16 -17.07 15.12
C LYS A 49 -9.54 -16.42 15.12
N ASP A 50 -9.59 -15.14 14.81
CA ASP A 50 -10.84 -14.39 14.68
C ASP A 50 -10.70 -13.37 13.55
N VAL A 51 -11.81 -13.08 12.90
CA VAL A 51 -11.91 -12.14 11.81
C VAL A 51 -13.25 -11.44 11.92
N LYS A 52 -13.22 -10.12 11.83
CA LYS A 52 -14.41 -9.28 11.75
C LYS A 52 -14.30 -8.32 10.59
N PHE A 53 -15.44 -7.94 10.02
CA PHE A 53 -15.47 -6.93 8.98
C PHE A 53 -16.47 -5.82 9.26
N GLN A 54 -16.18 -4.68 8.67
CA GLN A 54 -17.12 -3.59 8.47
C GLN A 54 -17.11 -3.23 6.99
N THR A 55 -18.28 -2.98 6.43
CA THR A 55 -18.39 -2.58 5.04
C THR A 55 -19.47 -1.53 4.89
N PHE A 56 -19.21 -0.57 4.02
CA PHE A 56 -20.18 0.38 3.52
C PHE A 56 -20.25 0.17 2.01
N GLY A 57 -21.40 -0.27 1.52
CA GLY A 57 -21.52 -0.58 0.10
C GLY A 57 -22.82 -1.27 -0.25
N CYS A 58 -22.90 -1.74 -1.49
CA CYS A 58 -24.08 -2.45 -1.97
C CYS A 58 -24.29 -3.81 -1.27
N GLY A 59 -25.48 -4.40 -1.35
CA GLY A 59 -25.76 -5.70 -0.71
C GLY A 59 -24.82 -6.84 -1.16
N ALA A 60 -24.25 -6.75 -2.36
CA ALA A 60 -23.23 -7.69 -2.82
C ALA A 60 -21.90 -7.51 -2.06
N ALA A 61 -21.52 -6.28 -1.72
CA ALA A 61 -20.35 -6.00 -0.90
C ALA A 61 -20.47 -6.66 0.48
N ILE A 62 -21.64 -6.57 1.12
CA ILE A 62 -21.93 -7.23 2.41
C ILE A 62 -21.83 -8.76 2.29
N ALA A 63 -22.45 -9.34 1.26
CA ALA A 63 -22.40 -10.78 1.06
C ALA A 63 -20.98 -11.30 0.79
N VAL A 64 -20.21 -10.58 -0.03
CA VAL A 64 -18.79 -10.86 -0.29
C VAL A 64 -17.97 -10.80 0.99
N SER A 65 -18.09 -9.72 1.77
CA SER A 65 -17.32 -9.58 3.02
C SER A 65 -17.65 -10.69 4.02
N SER A 66 -18.92 -11.10 4.11
CA SER A 66 -19.32 -12.25 4.93
C SER A 66 -18.65 -13.53 4.49
N ILE A 67 -18.71 -13.90 3.22
CA ILE A 67 -18.09 -15.13 2.74
C ILE A 67 -16.57 -15.10 2.91
N VAL A 68 -15.92 -13.98 2.57
CA VAL A 68 -14.46 -13.84 2.74
C VAL A 68 -14.06 -14.05 4.21
N SER A 69 -14.83 -13.50 5.15
CA SER A 69 -14.55 -13.68 6.58
C SER A 69 -14.67 -15.14 7.02
N GLU A 70 -15.67 -15.88 6.55
CA GLU A 70 -15.81 -17.31 6.86
C GLU A 70 -14.73 -18.15 6.18
N MET A 71 -14.42 -17.85 4.93
CA MET A 71 -13.34 -18.52 4.20
C MET A 71 -11.98 -18.30 4.85
N ALA A 72 -11.76 -17.17 5.52
CA ALA A 72 -10.49 -16.83 6.16
C ALA A 72 -10.34 -17.44 7.57
N MET A 73 -11.44 -17.72 8.26
CA MET A 73 -11.43 -18.19 9.64
C MET A 73 -10.71 -19.55 9.77
N GLY A 74 -9.76 -19.66 10.71
CA GLY A 74 -9.01 -20.89 11.00
C GLY A 74 -7.89 -21.23 10.00
N LYS A 75 -7.84 -20.56 8.85
CA LYS A 75 -6.78 -20.72 7.86
C LYS A 75 -5.46 -20.12 8.33
N THR A 76 -4.36 -20.66 7.83
CA THR A 76 -3.05 -20.02 7.94
C THR A 76 -3.01 -18.72 7.13
N LEU A 77 -2.06 -17.84 7.46
CA LEU A 77 -1.89 -16.58 6.69
C LEU A 77 -1.62 -16.85 5.20
N GLU A 78 -0.86 -17.90 4.88
CA GLU A 78 -0.57 -18.28 3.49
C GLU A 78 -1.79 -18.80 2.74
N GLU A 79 -2.64 -19.59 3.40
CA GLU A 79 -3.89 -20.08 2.82
C GLU A 79 -4.90 -18.95 2.65
N ALA A 80 -4.94 -18.02 3.60
CA ALA A 80 -5.81 -16.85 3.53
C ALA A 80 -5.37 -15.90 2.39
N MET A 81 -4.07 -15.76 2.14
CA MET A 81 -3.53 -15.00 0.99
C MET A 81 -3.80 -15.63 -0.38
N LYS A 82 -4.25 -16.89 -0.43
CA LYS A 82 -4.68 -17.57 -1.66
C LYS A 82 -6.16 -17.37 -1.95
N ILE A 83 -6.90 -16.68 -1.08
CA ILE A 83 -8.31 -16.37 -1.34
C ILE A 83 -8.33 -15.28 -2.41
N THR A 84 -8.78 -15.63 -3.61
CA THR A 84 -8.88 -14.71 -4.73
C THR A 84 -10.33 -14.34 -4.98
N ASN A 85 -10.52 -13.37 -5.87
CA ASN A 85 -11.84 -12.85 -6.20
C ASN A 85 -12.70 -13.90 -6.92
N GLU A 86 -12.04 -14.73 -7.71
CA GLU A 86 -12.63 -15.87 -8.40
C GLU A 86 -13.12 -16.90 -7.38
N SER A 87 -12.31 -17.26 -6.38
CA SER A 87 -12.73 -18.26 -5.39
C SER A 87 -13.88 -17.77 -4.51
N VAL A 88 -13.93 -16.47 -4.20
CA VAL A 88 -15.07 -15.86 -3.49
C VAL A 88 -16.32 -15.86 -4.37
N ALA A 89 -16.20 -15.51 -5.64
CA ALA A 89 -17.32 -15.52 -6.58
C ALA A 89 -17.87 -16.95 -6.80
N GLU A 90 -17.00 -17.94 -6.90
CA GLU A 90 -17.36 -19.36 -6.98
C GLU A 90 -18.07 -19.83 -5.71
N GLU A 91 -17.55 -19.49 -4.53
CA GLU A 91 -18.17 -19.87 -3.25
C GLU A 91 -19.58 -19.28 -3.09
N LEU A 92 -19.79 -18.05 -3.58
CA LEU A 92 -21.10 -17.40 -3.64
C LEU A 92 -22.05 -18.04 -4.67
N GLY A 93 -21.66 -19.08 -5.41
CA GLY A 93 -22.47 -19.71 -6.46
C GLY A 93 -22.50 -18.91 -7.76
N GLY A 94 -21.47 -18.10 -7.99
CA GLY A 94 -21.33 -17.21 -9.13
C GLY A 94 -21.88 -15.82 -8.87
N LEU A 95 -21.18 -14.81 -9.42
CA LEU A 95 -21.63 -13.42 -9.40
C LEU A 95 -21.82 -12.90 -10.82
N PRO A 96 -22.84 -12.04 -11.04
CA PRO A 96 -23.01 -11.34 -12.31
C PRO A 96 -21.73 -10.56 -12.69
N LYS A 97 -21.31 -10.62 -13.96
CA LYS A 97 -20.06 -10.01 -14.45
C LYS A 97 -19.92 -8.52 -14.08
N ASN A 98 -21.02 -7.78 -14.05
CA ASN A 98 -21.05 -6.37 -13.69
C ASN A 98 -20.77 -6.09 -12.19
N LYS A 99 -20.73 -7.11 -11.34
CA LYS A 99 -20.53 -6.99 -9.87
C LYS A 99 -19.26 -7.68 -9.36
N LEU A 100 -18.43 -8.21 -10.25
CA LEU A 100 -17.14 -8.82 -9.86
C LEU A 100 -16.20 -7.81 -9.19
N HIS A 101 -16.33 -6.51 -9.49
CA HIS A 101 -15.55 -5.48 -8.81
C HIS A 101 -15.83 -5.42 -7.29
N CYS A 102 -17.02 -5.80 -6.82
CA CYS A 102 -17.32 -5.89 -5.39
C CYS A 102 -16.64 -7.10 -4.74
N SER A 103 -16.48 -8.21 -5.47
CA SER A 103 -15.70 -9.38 -5.03
C SER A 103 -14.23 -9.03 -4.85
N ASN A 104 -13.71 -8.22 -5.78
CA ASN A 104 -12.34 -7.74 -5.75
C ASN A 104 -11.97 -7.07 -4.43
N LEU A 105 -12.88 -6.22 -3.95
CA LEU A 105 -12.63 -5.44 -2.77
C LEU A 105 -12.56 -6.29 -1.48
N GLY A 106 -13.26 -7.44 -1.43
CA GLY A 106 -13.30 -8.29 -0.24
C GLY A 106 -11.98 -9.02 0.03
N ALA A 107 -11.43 -9.69 -0.99
CA ALA A 107 -10.15 -10.38 -0.85
C ALA A 107 -9.00 -9.38 -0.66
N ASP A 108 -9.04 -8.25 -1.38
CA ASP A 108 -8.04 -7.18 -1.22
C ASP A 108 -8.02 -6.62 0.21
N ALA A 109 -9.19 -6.43 0.83
CA ALA A 109 -9.30 -5.99 2.22
C ALA A 109 -8.66 -6.98 3.20
N LEU A 110 -8.92 -8.29 3.00
CA LEU A 110 -8.34 -9.34 3.82
C LEU A 110 -6.82 -9.40 3.65
N HIS A 111 -6.33 -9.33 2.41
CA HIS A 111 -4.90 -9.30 2.12
C HIS A 111 -4.22 -8.09 2.74
N ALA A 112 -4.85 -6.91 2.68
CA ALA A 112 -4.36 -5.72 3.36
C ALA A 112 -4.26 -5.93 4.88
N ALA A 113 -5.23 -6.59 5.51
CA ALA A 113 -5.19 -6.90 6.94
C ALA A 113 -4.06 -7.87 7.31
N ILE A 114 -3.80 -8.87 6.45
CA ILE A 114 -2.69 -9.82 6.64
C ILE A 114 -1.35 -9.12 6.45
N LYS A 115 -1.22 -8.24 5.46
CA LYS A 115 0.00 -7.46 5.23
C LYS A 115 0.30 -6.53 6.41
N ASP A 116 -0.70 -5.81 6.91
CA ASP A 116 -0.56 -4.96 8.10
C ASP A 116 -0.08 -5.77 9.31
N TYR A 117 -0.63 -6.97 9.54
CA TYR A 117 -0.11 -7.88 10.55
C TYR A 117 1.37 -8.26 10.31
N GLN A 118 1.73 -8.67 9.09
CA GLN A 118 3.11 -9.06 8.76
C GLN A 118 4.09 -7.90 8.91
N GLU A 119 3.70 -6.68 8.55
CA GLU A 119 4.50 -5.47 8.72
C GLU A 119 4.70 -5.16 10.20
N LYS A 120 3.66 -5.28 11.03
CA LYS A 120 3.77 -5.15 12.49
C LYS A 120 4.69 -6.20 13.10
N GLN A 121 4.67 -7.45 12.63
CA GLN A 121 5.60 -8.49 13.09
C GLN A 121 7.05 -8.19 12.70
N LYS A 122 7.28 -7.66 11.50
CA LYS A 122 8.61 -7.21 11.06
C LYS A 122 9.08 -5.97 11.82
N GLY A 123 8.16 -5.07 12.18
CA GLY A 123 8.40 -3.88 12.99
C GLY A 123 8.66 -4.18 14.47
N ALA A 124 8.01 -5.19 15.05
CA ALA A 124 8.29 -5.67 16.41
C ALA A 124 9.70 -6.29 16.55
N HIS A 125 10.28 -6.75 15.43
CA HIS A 125 11.70 -7.14 15.36
C HIS A 125 12.67 -5.95 15.14
N LYS A 126 12.15 -4.72 14.98
CA LYS A 126 12.88 -3.46 14.74
C LYS A 126 12.78 -2.45 15.90
N GLU A 127 12.43 -2.85 17.13
CA GLU A 127 12.46 -1.96 18.31
C GLU A 127 13.89 -1.70 18.87
N LYS A 128 14.93 -2.10 18.13
CA LYS A 128 16.27 -1.52 18.23
C LYS A 128 16.80 -1.28 16.81
N ASP A 129 16.23 -0.29 16.14
CA ASP A 129 16.98 0.79 15.53
C ASP A 129 16.04 1.59 14.62
N GLU A 130 15.78 2.80 15.11
CA GLU A 130 15.54 4.03 14.36
C GLU A 130 14.23 4.22 13.57
N GLU A 131 13.75 5.45 13.76
CA GLU A 131 12.50 6.02 13.34
C GLU A 131 12.31 6.03 11.81
N VAL A 132 11.10 5.61 11.43
CA VAL A 132 10.28 5.88 10.22
C VAL A 132 10.92 6.76 9.13
N PRO A 133 10.80 6.36 7.85
CA PRO A 133 9.77 7.04 7.07
C PRO A 133 8.86 6.11 6.26
N ALA A 134 7.59 6.53 6.21
CA ALA A 134 6.54 6.01 5.36
C ALA A 134 6.89 6.18 3.87
N GLU A 135 6.50 5.17 3.10
CA GLU A 135 6.84 4.96 1.69
C GLU A 135 6.27 6.03 0.74
N LYS A 136 7.02 6.34 -0.34
CA LYS A 136 6.48 6.35 -1.71
C LYS A 136 7.53 5.82 -2.70
N PRO A 137 7.11 5.06 -3.74
CA PRO A 137 8.02 4.39 -4.67
C PRO A 137 8.56 5.34 -5.76
N ALA A 138 9.86 5.22 -6.01
CA ALA A 138 10.59 5.51 -7.25
C ALA A 138 10.19 6.77 -8.04
N GLU A 139 10.45 7.95 -7.47
CA GLU A 139 10.78 9.12 -8.28
C GLU A 139 12.23 8.96 -8.77
N SER A 140 12.44 8.87 -10.08
CA SER A 140 13.73 9.20 -10.66
C SER A 140 14.07 10.62 -10.20
N GLU A 141 15.05 10.76 -9.30
CA GLU A 141 15.57 12.05 -8.85
C GLU A 141 16.03 12.87 -10.07
N ALA A 142 15.11 13.65 -10.63
CA ALA A 142 15.46 14.70 -11.57
C ALA A 142 16.31 15.69 -10.77
N CYS A 143 17.64 15.56 -10.90
CA CYS A 143 18.60 16.47 -10.30
C CYS A 143 18.16 17.90 -10.62
N ARG A 144 17.94 18.75 -9.61
CA ARG A 144 17.55 20.16 -9.82
C ARG A 144 18.79 21.03 -9.79
N CYS A 145 18.83 22.04 -10.65
CA CYS A 145 19.90 23.02 -10.69
C CYS A 145 19.91 23.83 -9.37
N PRO A 146 21.04 23.92 -8.66
CA PRO A 146 21.10 24.60 -7.37
C PRO A 146 21.01 26.13 -7.46
N TYR A 147 21.01 26.69 -8.67
CA TYR A 147 20.95 28.14 -8.90
C TYR A 147 19.58 28.64 -9.37
N CYS A 148 18.78 27.80 -10.03
CA CYS A 148 17.48 28.19 -10.58
C CYS A 148 16.35 27.20 -10.27
N GLU A 149 16.66 26.13 -9.53
CA GLU A 149 15.75 25.03 -9.19
C GLU A 149 15.13 24.29 -10.39
N GLY A 150 15.57 24.62 -11.61
CA GLY A 150 15.12 23.99 -12.85
C GLY A 150 15.60 22.54 -12.96
N PRO A 151 14.87 21.68 -13.69
CA PRO A 151 15.23 20.28 -13.89
C PRO A 151 16.52 20.17 -14.72
N LEU A 152 17.49 19.37 -14.26
CA LEU A 152 18.64 18.95 -15.05
C LEU A 152 18.27 17.71 -15.84
N GLY A 153 18.67 17.67 -17.11
CA GLY A 153 18.54 16.48 -17.94
C GLY A 153 19.52 15.38 -17.52
N GLU A 154 19.56 14.28 -18.27
CA GLU A 154 20.41 13.12 -17.97
C GLU A 154 21.92 13.46 -17.94
N LEU A 155 22.34 14.52 -18.64
CA LEU A 155 23.68 15.09 -18.59
C LEU A 155 23.71 16.22 -17.55
N LYS A 156 24.20 15.91 -16.33
CA LYS A 156 24.27 16.84 -15.18
C LYS A 156 25.22 18.03 -15.38
N ASP A 157 25.94 18.07 -16.50
CA ASP A 157 26.98 19.06 -16.82
C ASP A 157 26.44 20.38 -17.37
N PHE A 158 25.14 20.45 -17.70
CA PHE A 158 24.54 21.66 -18.27
C PHE A 158 23.07 21.83 -17.88
N CYS A 159 22.73 23.01 -17.35
CA CYS A 159 21.35 23.40 -17.10
C CYS A 159 20.80 24.22 -18.27
N SER A 160 19.81 23.69 -18.99
CA SER A 160 19.13 24.41 -20.07
C SER A 160 18.24 25.56 -19.58
N ALA A 161 17.73 25.49 -18.34
CA ALA A 161 16.84 26.50 -17.78
C ALA A 161 17.54 27.84 -17.48
N CYS A 162 18.80 27.80 -17.02
CA CYS A 162 19.60 28.99 -16.75
C CYS A 162 20.84 29.13 -17.64
N ASN A 163 20.97 28.26 -18.64
CA ASN A 163 22.08 28.22 -19.61
C ASN A 163 23.47 28.19 -18.94
N LEU A 164 23.63 27.31 -17.94
CA LEU A 164 24.79 27.28 -17.06
C LEU A 164 25.49 25.92 -17.11
N GLU A 165 26.80 25.93 -17.36
CA GLU A 165 27.63 24.73 -17.23
C GLU A 165 27.90 24.41 -15.75
N LEU A 166 27.72 23.14 -15.40
CA LEU A 166 27.91 22.60 -14.07
C LEU A 166 29.09 21.61 -14.07
N GLU A 167 29.83 21.55 -12.96
CA GLU A 167 30.84 20.54 -12.68
C GLU A 167 30.55 19.95 -11.30
N ASP A 168 30.83 18.66 -11.10
CA ASP A 168 30.67 18.05 -9.78
C ASP A 168 31.75 18.54 -8.82
N CYS A 169 31.34 18.89 -7.61
CA CYS A 169 32.28 19.27 -6.56
C CYS A 169 33.04 18.02 -6.07
N PRO A 170 34.38 18.00 -6.07
CA PRO A 170 35.15 16.83 -5.64
C PRO A 170 35.00 16.50 -4.15
N GLU A 171 34.58 17.46 -3.32
CA GLU A 171 34.41 17.29 -1.87
C GLU A 171 33.04 16.72 -1.49
N CYS A 172 31.95 17.19 -2.12
CA CYS A 172 30.59 16.80 -1.74
C CYS A 172 29.81 16.08 -2.84
N GLY A 173 30.38 15.91 -4.03
CA GLY A 173 29.74 15.25 -5.17
C GLY A 173 28.54 16.00 -5.76
N LYS A 174 28.22 17.21 -5.27
CA LYS A 174 27.10 18.02 -5.77
C LYS A 174 27.54 18.93 -6.91
N ALA A 175 26.64 19.11 -7.88
CA ALA A 175 26.84 20.02 -9.01
C ALA A 175 27.06 21.46 -8.52
N LYS A 176 28.10 22.10 -9.03
CA LYS A 176 28.39 23.53 -8.84
C LYS A 176 28.65 24.19 -10.19
N LYS A 177 28.61 25.52 -10.27
CA LYS A 177 28.95 26.23 -11.50
C LYS A 177 30.39 25.94 -11.91
N LYS A 178 30.59 25.56 -13.17
CA LYS A 178 31.92 25.33 -13.75
C LYS A 178 32.78 26.60 -13.63
N GLY A 179 33.91 26.50 -12.94
CA GLY A 179 34.81 27.62 -12.67
C GLY A 179 34.50 28.44 -11.40
N ALA A 180 33.48 28.08 -10.61
CA ALA A 180 33.23 28.73 -9.33
C ALA A 180 34.36 28.45 -8.32
N LYS A 181 34.79 29.53 -7.63
CA LYS A 181 35.87 29.50 -6.63
C LYS A 181 35.45 28.73 -5.39
N ASP A 182 34.18 28.82 -5.03
CA ASP A 182 33.56 28.22 -3.84
C ASP A 182 32.37 27.34 -4.24
N CYS A 183 32.16 26.26 -3.48
CA CYS A 183 30.96 25.44 -3.61
C CYS A 183 29.86 26.01 -2.71
N PRO A 184 28.65 26.35 -3.24
CA PRO A 184 27.56 26.87 -2.41
C PRO A 184 26.98 25.83 -1.45
N HIS A 185 27.29 24.54 -1.64
CA HIS A 185 26.74 23.45 -0.82
C HIS A 185 27.60 23.08 0.38
N CYS A 186 28.93 23.11 0.24
CA CYS A 186 29.86 22.74 1.32
C CYS A 186 30.83 23.86 1.71
N GLY A 187 30.80 24.99 1.01
CA GLY A 187 31.73 26.11 1.25
C GLY A 187 33.17 25.84 0.82
N ALA A 188 33.47 24.68 0.21
CA ALA A 188 34.81 24.33 -0.21
C ALA A 188 35.31 25.30 -1.29
N THR A 189 36.38 26.04 -1.00
CA THR A 189 37.11 26.83 -1.99
C THR A 189 38.06 25.92 -2.75
N LYS A 190 38.11 26.00 -4.09
CA LYS A 190 39.03 25.19 -4.93
C LYS A 190 40.44 25.19 -4.29
N PRO A 191 41.08 24.04 -4.06
CA PRO A 191 42.48 24.01 -3.67
C PRO A 191 43.28 24.72 -4.77
N ARG A 192 44.08 25.72 -4.38
CA ARG A 192 45.12 26.28 -5.26
C ARG A 192 46.13 25.15 -5.49
N ILE A 193 46.20 24.62 -6.71
CA ILE A 193 47.41 23.96 -7.20
C ILE A 193 48.40 25.07 -7.54
#